data_AF-A0A2C9V9U3-F1
#
_entry.id   AF-A0A2C9V9U3-F1
#
_cell.length_a   1.000
_cell.length_b   1.000
_cell.length_c   1.000
_cell.angle_alpha   90.00
_cell.angle_beta   90.00
_cell.angle_gamma   90.00
#
_symmetry.space_group_name_H-M   'P 1'
#
loop_
_entity.id
_entity.type
_entity.pdbx_description
1 polymer ?
#
loop_
_entity_poly.entity_id
_entity_poly.type
_entity_poly.pdbx_seq_one_letter_code
_entity_poly.pdbx_strand_id
1 'polypeptide(L)'
;MEASSPISIQQTPLQDHLPEASPKPYKKSFVTTLMEATALRSPSFKEDTYFISHLKSSEKKALQDLRDKLSASYDSDSECSMWGIPLMSGDEKADVILLKFLRARDFRVPDALRMLDKCLSWRKEFGADSICEEDLGFKELEGVVAYMHGYDREGHPVCYNAYGVFRDKEIYERIFGDEEKLKKFLRWRVQVLERGIKLLHFKPGGVNSIIQVTDLKDMPKRELRVASNQILSLFQDNYPEMVARKIFINAPWYFSLLYSMFSPFLTQRTKSKFVISKEGNVAETLYKFIRPEDIPVQYGGLNRPTDMQNGPPKLASEFTVKGGEKVNIQIEGIEGGATITWDIVVGGWDLEYSAEFVPSAEGSYTIAVEKARQVAPSEEAIHNSFTSREAGKLVLSVDNSASRRKKVAAYRYIVRKSTVV
;
A
#
# COMPACT_ATOMS: atom_id res chain seq x y z
N MET A 1 57.40 -77.74 15.60
CA MET A 1 57.45 -78.41 16.91
C MET A 1 57.35 -77.28 17.91
N GLU A 2 56.31 -77.05 18.71
CA GLU A 2 55.21 -77.84 19.29
C GLU A 2 53.97 -76.92 19.31
N ALA A 3 52.80 -77.30 18.79
CA ALA A 3 51.72 -78.07 19.41
C ALA A 3 51.04 -77.40 20.63
N SER A 4 49.82 -76.86 20.43
CA SER A 4 48.63 -77.03 21.30
C SER A 4 47.39 -76.26 20.76
N SER A 5 46.54 -76.99 20.03
CA SER A 5 45.07 -77.18 20.15
C SER A 5 44.06 -76.07 20.58
N PRO A 6 42.76 -76.21 20.19
CA PRO A 6 42.00 -75.15 19.52
C PRO A 6 40.77 -74.64 20.29
N ILE A 7 40.25 -73.46 19.94
CA ILE A 7 38.84 -73.10 20.17
C ILE A 7 38.26 -72.41 18.93
N SER A 8 37.11 -72.93 18.52
CA SER A 8 36.32 -72.56 17.35
C SER A 8 35.24 -71.53 17.69
N ILE A 9 35.18 -70.47 16.88
CA ILE A 9 34.03 -69.77 16.30
C ILE A 9 32.85 -69.40 17.22
N GLN A 10 32.66 -68.08 17.40
CA GLN A 10 31.35 -67.44 17.20
C GLN A 10 31.54 -66.11 16.46
N GLN A 11 31.02 -66.06 15.23
CA GLN A 11 30.95 -64.86 14.40
C GLN A 11 29.89 -63.90 14.95
N THR A 12 30.26 -62.64 15.16
CA THR A 12 29.30 -61.52 15.15
C THR A 12 29.98 -60.34 14.42
N PRO A 13 29.30 -59.61 13.52
CA PRO A 13 29.97 -58.79 12.52
C PRO A 13 30.61 -57.52 13.09
N LEU A 14 31.77 -57.16 12.54
CA LEU A 14 32.47 -55.89 12.73
C LEU A 14 31.54 -54.69 12.44
N GLN A 15 31.26 -53.89 13.47
CA GLN A 15 30.90 -52.49 13.34
C GLN A 15 32.19 -51.67 13.33
N ASP A 16 32.60 -51.19 12.16
CA ASP A 16 33.61 -50.15 12.05
C ASP A 16 33.04 -48.85 12.63
N HIS A 17 33.51 -48.49 13.83
CA HIS A 17 33.34 -47.17 14.41
C HIS A 17 34.24 -46.16 13.68
N LEU A 18 33.68 -45.43 12.73
CA LEU A 18 34.21 -44.14 12.28
C LEU A 18 33.89 -43.06 13.35
N PRO A 19 34.80 -42.11 13.62
CA PRO A 19 34.64 -41.15 14.71
C PRO A 19 33.50 -40.17 14.46
N GLU A 20 32.64 -40.01 15.47
CA GLU A 20 31.60 -38.97 15.57
C GLU A 20 32.24 -37.57 15.43
N ALA A 21 32.02 -36.93 14.29
CA ALA A 21 32.26 -35.50 14.14
C ALA A 21 31.13 -34.74 14.84
N SER A 22 31.45 -34.13 15.97
CA SER A 22 30.55 -33.23 16.69
C SER A 22 30.05 -32.10 15.76
N PRO A 23 28.74 -31.78 15.72
CA PRO A 23 28.23 -30.69 14.92
C PRO A 23 28.70 -29.36 15.51
N LYS A 24 29.66 -28.71 14.84
CA LYS A 24 30.02 -27.31 15.15
C LYS A 24 28.77 -26.44 14.93
N PRO A 25 28.37 -25.60 15.89
CA PRO A 25 27.23 -24.73 15.73
C PRO A 25 27.52 -23.73 14.62
N TYR A 26 26.75 -23.82 13.53
CA TYR A 26 26.79 -22.85 12.44
C TYR A 26 26.39 -21.50 13.03
N LYS A 27 27.36 -20.61 13.24
CA LYS A 27 27.08 -19.22 13.62
C LYS A 27 26.31 -18.59 12.46
N LYS A 28 24.98 -18.55 12.57
CA LYS A 28 24.15 -17.68 11.75
C LYS A 28 24.75 -16.28 11.83
N SER A 29 25.03 -15.68 10.67
CA SER A 29 25.54 -14.31 10.60
C SER A 29 24.61 -13.38 11.36
N PHE A 30 25.17 -12.49 12.18
CA PHE A 30 24.42 -11.49 12.94
C PHE A 30 23.50 -10.67 12.03
N VAL A 31 23.87 -10.51 10.75
CA VAL A 31 23.08 -9.86 9.70
C VAL A 31 21.83 -10.67 9.35
N THR A 32 21.91 -12.01 9.32
CA THR A 32 20.76 -12.89 9.05
C THR A 32 19.77 -12.87 10.21
N THR A 33 20.25 -12.84 11.46
CA THR A 33 19.39 -12.67 12.65
C THR A 33 18.77 -11.27 12.70
N LEU A 34 19.48 -10.22 12.29
CA LEU A 34 18.93 -8.87 12.17
C LEU A 34 17.88 -8.77 11.03
N MET A 35 18.06 -9.53 9.95
CA MET A 35 17.12 -9.60 8.83
C MET A 35 15.87 -10.43 9.14
N GLU A 36 15.98 -11.52 9.91
CA GLU A 36 14.82 -12.24 10.46
C GLU A 36 14.11 -11.41 11.55
N ALA A 37 14.83 -10.63 12.36
CA ALA A 37 14.24 -9.73 13.36
C ALA A 37 13.60 -8.46 12.76
N THR A 38 13.93 -8.10 11.51
CA THR A 38 13.27 -7.02 10.75
C THR A 38 12.12 -7.51 9.88
N ALA A 39 11.82 -8.81 9.87
CA ALA A 39 10.44 -9.28 9.69
C ALA A 39 9.65 -8.91 10.95
N LEU A 40 9.49 -7.59 11.16
CA LEU A 40 8.71 -7.00 12.22
C LEU A 40 7.30 -7.58 12.13
N ARG A 41 7.02 -8.61 12.95
CA ARG A 41 5.71 -8.75 13.57
C ARG A 41 5.55 -7.56 14.52
N SER A 42 5.43 -6.36 13.95
CA SER A 42 4.82 -5.25 14.67
C SER A 42 3.41 -5.73 15.05
N PRO A 43 2.98 -5.60 16.32
CA PRO A 43 1.57 -5.78 16.64
C PRO A 43 0.78 -4.92 15.66
N SER A 44 -0.18 -5.51 14.94
CA SER A 44 -0.91 -4.79 13.91
C SER A 44 -1.43 -3.50 14.52
N PHE A 45 -1.02 -2.35 13.98
CA PHE A 45 -1.59 -1.07 14.39
C PHE A 45 -3.11 -1.21 14.31
N LYS A 46 -3.76 -1.16 15.47
CA LYS A 46 -5.21 -1.12 15.56
C LYS A 46 -5.59 0.34 15.55
N GLU A 47 -6.24 0.75 14.46
CA GLU A 47 -6.73 2.10 14.35
C GLU A 47 -7.75 2.39 15.44
N ASP A 48 -7.73 3.65 15.90
CA ASP A 48 -8.68 4.13 16.90
C ASP A 48 -10.08 4.15 16.29
N THR A 49 -11.04 3.55 16.98
CA THR A 49 -12.44 3.49 16.52
C THR A 49 -13.24 4.76 16.86
N TYR A 50 -12.65 5.67 17.64
CA TYR A 50 -13.23 6.93 18.10
C TYR A 50 -14.54 6.82 18.90
N PHE A 51 -15.00 5.61 19.26
CA PHE A 51 -16.09 5.47 20.22
C PHE A 51 -15.66 5.96 21.60
N ILE A 52 -16.43 6.90 22.16
CA ILE A 52 -16.20 7.45 23.51
C ILE A 52 -16.23 6.33 24.55
N SER A 53 -17.08 5.30 24.37
CA SER A 53 -17.17 4.14 25.26
C SER A 53 -15.85 3.39 25.40
N HIS A 54 -14.99 3.39 24.38
CA HIS A 54 -13.69 2.74 24.38
C HIS A 54 -12.57 3.59 25.03
N LEU A 55 -12.83 4.87 25.32
CA LEU A 55 -11.86 5.76 25.97
C LEU A 55 -11.72 5.44 27.46
N LYS A 56 -10.49 5.55 27.97
CA LYS A 56 -10.22 5.52 29.42
C LYS A 56 -10.88 6.71 30.11
N SER A 57 -11.14 6.59 31.41
CA SER A 57 -11.72 7.70 32.20
C SER A 57 -10.90 8.99 32.11
N SER A 58 -9.57 8.88 32.08
CA SER A 58 -8.66 10.03 31.89
C SER A 58 -8.80 10.68 30.52
N GLU A 59 -9.03 9.89 29.47
CA GLU A 59 -9.17 10.38 28.09
C GLU A 59 -10.54 11.04 27.88
N LYS A 60 -11.61 10.46 28.47
CA LYS A 60 -12.94 11.09 28.53
C LYS A 60 -12.89 12.45 29.23
N LYS A 61 -12.19 12.50 30.37
CA LYS A 61 -11.97 13.76 31.09
C LYS A 61 -11.21 14.77 30.22
N ALA A 62 -10.12 14.36 29.56
CA ALA A 62 -9.36 15.24 28.68
C ALA A 62 -10.18 15.78 27.49
N LEU A 63 -11.08 14.96 26.93
CA LEU A 63 -12.02 15.40 25.90
C LEU A 63 -12.99 16.45 26.44
N GLN A 64 -13.55 16.23 27.62
CA GLN A 64 -14.44 17.20 28.25
C GLN A 64 -13.72 18.50 28.60
N ASP A 65 -12.55 18.42 29.23
CA ASP A 65 -11.72 19.59 29.59
C ASP A 65 -11.34 20.41 28.33
N LEU A 66 -11.13 19.77 27.17
CA LEU A 66 -10.87 20.47 25.91
C LEU A 66 -12.12 21.19 25.38
N ARG A 67 -13.30 20.55 25.43
CA ARG A 67 -14.58 21.18 25.05
C ARG A 67 -14.90 22.40 25.91
N ASP A 68 -14.69 22.29 27.22
CA ASP A 68 -14.95 23.37 28.17
C ASP A 68 -14.03 24.57 27.88
N LYS A 69 -12.76 24.32 27.59
CA LYS A 69 -11.80 25.37 27.21
C LYS A 69 -12.13 26.02 25.86
N LEU A 70 -12.58 25.26 24.88
CA LEU A 70 -13.02 25.80 23.59
C LEU A 70 -14.22 26.72 23.78
N SER A 71 -15.22 26.28 24.55
CA SER A 71 -16.42 27.06 24.84
C SER A 71 -16.12 28.34 25.64
N ALA A 72 -15.04 28.34 26.43
CA ALA A 72 -14.59 29.53 27.15
C ALA A 72 -13.73 30.49 26.30
N SER A 73 -13.12 29.99 25.22
CA SER A 73 -12.17 30.75 24.40
C SER A 73 -12.80 31.32 23.13
N TYR A 74 -13.95 30.78 22.71
CA TYR A 74 -14.71 31.22 21.54
C TYR A 74 -16.12 31.62 21.96
N ASP A 75 -16.55 32.84 21.60
CA ASP A 75 -17.92 33.30 21.81
C ASP A 75 -18.91 32.51 20.96
N SER A 76 -20.20 32.51 21.32
CA SER A 76 -21.27 31.81 20.59
C SER A 76 -21.37 32.18 19.10
N ASP A 77 -20.91 33.40 18.75
CA ASP A 77 -20.93 33.93 17.38
C ASP A 77 -19.65 33.60 16.59
N SER A 78 -18.63 33.04 17.24
CA SER A 78 -17.39 32.60 16.57
C SER A 78 -17.61 31.24 15.92
N GLU A 79 -17.61 31.21 14.59
CA GLU A 79 -17.74 29.98 13.79
C GLU A 79 -16.46 29.12 13.87
N CYS A 80 -16.22 28.50 15.03
CA CYS A 80 -15.11 27.58 15.26
C CYS A 80 -15.44 26.22 14.63
N SER A 81 -15.13 26.09 13.34
CA SER A 81 -15.35 24.86 12.57
C SER A 81 -14.04 24.32 11.98
N MET A 82 -14.01 23.02 11.72
CA MET A 82 -12.91 22.37 11.03
C MET A 82 -13.45 21.34 10.06
N TRP A 83 -13.03 21.43 8.78
CA TRP A 83 -13.57 20.62 7.67
C TRP A 83 -15.10 20.66 7.58
N GLY A 84 -15.71 21.82 7.83
CA GLY A 84 -17.16 22.02 7.81
C GLY A 84 -17.92 21.45 9.01
N ILE A 85 -17.21 21.00 10.06
CA ILE A 85 -17.81 20.48 11.30
C ILE A 85 -17.66 21.53 12.40
N PRO A 86 -18.77 22.05 12.98
CA PRO A 86 -18.71 22.96 14.11
C PRO A 86 -18.18 22.23 15.36
N LEU A 87 -17.04 22.68 15.90
CA LEU A 87 -16.35 21.99 16.99
C LEU A 87 -17.07 22.09 18.34
N MET A 88 -17.95 23.08 18.49
CA MET A 88 -18.74 23.32 19.71
C MET A 88 -20.14 22.68 19.67
N SER A 89 -20.49 21.98 18.58
CA SER A 89 -21.85 21.41 18.39
C SER A 89 -22.21 20.29 19.38
N GLY A 90 -21.21 19.67 20.03
CA GLY A 90 -21.42 18.46 20.82
C GLY A 90 -21.72 17.21 19.99
N ASP A 91 -21.63 17.28 18.65
CA ASP A 91 -21.75 16.15 17.73
C ASP A 91 -20.57 15.18 17.90
N GLU A 92 -20.83 13.88 17.74
CA GLU A 92 -19.80 12.84 17.66
C GLU A 92 -18.74 13.14 16.59
N LYS A 93 -19.11 13.86 15.53
CA LYS A 93 -18.14 14.30 14.51
C LYS A 93 -17.10 15.29 15.05
N ALA A 94 -17.55 16.25 15.86
CA ALA A 94 -16.64 17.17 16.51
C ALA A 94 -15.69 16.41 17.44
N ASP A 95 -16.20 15.39 18.16
CA ASP A 95 -15.37 14.57 19.04
C ASP A 95 -14.28 13.80 18.30
N VAL A 96 -14.60 13.26 17.11
CA VAL A 96 -13.59 12.59 16.29
C VAL A 96 -12.44 13.54 15.98
N ILE A 97 -12.74 14.80 15.62
CA ILE A 97 -11.72 15.82 15.35
C ILE A 97 -10.94 16.15 16.62
N LEU A 98 -11.61 16.49 17.72
CA LEU A 98 -10.96 16.84 18.99
C LEU A 98 -10.05 15.71 19.50
N LEU A 99 -10.48 14.46 19.37
CA LEU A 99 -9.69 13.29 19.72
C LEU A 99 -8.43 13.13 18.85
N LYS A 100 -8.43 13.58 17.59
CA LYS A 100 -7.20 13.61 16.76
C LYS A 100 -6.15 14.55 17.35
N PHE A 101 -6.56 15.76 17.75
CA PHE A 101 -5.65 16.73 18.38
C PHE A 101 -5.16 16.25 19.75
N LEU A 102 -6.06 15.71 20.58
CA LEU A 102 -5.69 15.14 21.87
C LEU A 102 -4.67 14.01 21.71
N ARG A 103 -4.92 13.04 20.82
CA ARG A 103 -3.99 11.94 20.58
C ARG A 103 -2.64 12.40 20.02
N ALA A 104 -2.63 13.42 19.15
CA ALA A 104 -1.40 14.00 18.63
C ALA A 104 -0.54 14.70 19.71
N ARG A 105 -1.10 14.96 20.89
CA ARG A 105 -0.43 15.59 22.03
C ARG A 105 -0.50 14.73 23.31
N ASP A 106 -0.71 13.42 23.16
CA ASP A 106 -0.77 12.45 24.26
C ASP A 106 -1.78 12.84 25.35
N PHE A 107 -2.95 13.34 24.93
CA PHE A 107 -4.05 13.83 25.76
C PHE A 107 -3.68 14.99 26.72
N ARG A 108 -2.58 15.71 26.45
CA ARG A 108 -2.26 16.95 27.16
C ARG A 108 -3.13 18.10 26.64
N VAL A 109 -4.22 18.36 27.35
CA VAL A 109 -5.25 19.35 26.97
C VAL A 109 -4.67 20.73 26.59
N PRO A 110 -3.75 21.35 27.36
CA PRO A 110 -3.21 22.66 27.00
C PRO A 110 -2.39 22.65 25.69
N ASP A 111 -1.70 21.55 25.41
CA ASP A 111 -0.91 21.41 24.19
C ASP A 111 -1.78 21.08 22.98
N ALA A 112 -2.85 20.31 23.18
CA ALA A 112 -3.85 20.00 22.15
C ALA A 112 -4.64 21.25 21.74
N LEU A 113 -5.10 22.06 22.70
CA LEU A 113 -5.76 23.34 22.44
C LEU A 113 -4.86 24.28 21.65
N ARG A 114 -3.61 24.48 22.11
CA ARG A 114 -2.62 25.32 21.41
C ARG A 114 -2.36 24.85 19.97
N MET A 115 -2.34 23.54 19.73
CA MET A 115 -2.21 22.99 18.38
C MET A 115 -3.45 23.27 17.53
N LEU A 116 -4.64 23.10 18.10
CA LEU A 116 -5.91 23.37 17.44
C LEU A 116 -6.04 24.85 17.05
N ASP A 117 -5.77 25.77 17.97
CA ASP A 117 -5.84 27.22 17.71
C ASP A 117 -4.90 27.62 16.58
N LYS A 118 -3.64 27.15 16.62
CA LYS A 118 -2.66 27.39 15.56
C LYS A 118 -3.11 26.82 14.22
N CYS A 119 -3.70 25.63 14.22
CA CYS A 119 -4.23 25.01 13.01
C CYS A 119 -5.39 25.83 12.44
N LEU A 120 -6.34 26.27 13.26
CA LEU A 120 -7.46 27.11 12.83
C LEU A 120 -6.99 28.44 12.23
N SER A 121 -6.05 29.12 12.89
CA SER A 121 -5.43 30.34 12.34
C SER A 121 -4.73 30.07 11.01
N TRP A 122 -3.92 29.01 10.94
CA TRP A 122 -3.23 28.62 9.72
C TRP A 122 -4.20 28.31 8.58
N ARG A 123 -5.29 27.58 8.84
CA ARG A 123 -6.30 27.26 7.81
C ARG A 123 -6.90 28.53 7.21
N LYS A 124 -7.19 29.52 8.05
CA LYS A 124 -7.72 30.82 7.62
C LYS A 124 -6.70 31.61 6.78
N GLU A 125 -5.47 31.74 7.26
CA GLU A 125 -4.39 32.44 6.56
C GLU A 125 -4.02 31.75 5.24
N PHE A 126 -4.03 30.42 5.23
CA PHE A 126 -3.70 29.62 4.07
C PHE A 126 -4.87 29.50 3.08
N GLY A 127 -6.11 29.82 3.47
CA GLY A 127 -7.29 29.56 2.65
C GLY A 127 -7.51 28.06 2.39
N ALA A 128 -7.27 27.22 3.39
CA ALA A 128 -7.31 25.76 3.25
C ALA A 128 -8.72 25.22 2.94
N ASP A 129 -9.79 25.91 3.36
CA ASP A 129 -11.16 25.43 3.17
C ASP A 129 -11.65 25.56 1.71
N SER A 130 -11.17 26.57 0.97
CA SER A 130 -11.49 26.80 -0.44
C SER A 130 -10.47 26.19 -1.41
N ILE A 131 -9.35 25.68 -0.91
CA ILE A 131 -8.20 25.31 -1.73
C ILE A 131 -8.51 24.25 -2.80
N CYS A 132 -9.48 23.37 -2.53
CA CYS A 132 -9.86 22.29 -3.46
C CYS A 132 -10.37 22.80 -4.81
N GLU A 133 -10.85 24.04 -4.86
CA GLU A 133 -11.46 24.69 -6.04
C GLU A 133 -10.46 25.53 -6.83
N GLU A 134 -9.26 25.77 -6.29
CA GLU A 134 -8.24 26.61 -6.93
C GLU A 134 -7.54 25.92 -8.12
N ASP A 135 -7.39 26.62 -9.25
CA ASP A 135 -6.52 26.17 -10.34
C ASP A 135 -5.07 26.61 -10.07
N LEU A 136 -4.28 25.67 -9.53
CA LEU A 136 -2.87 25.89 -9.25
C LEU A 136 -1.96 25.57 -10.46
N GLY A 137 -2.51 25.26 -11.63
CA GLY A 137 -1.74 24.99 -12.84
C GLY A 137 -0.86 23.73 -12.76
N PHE A 138 -1.27 22.73 -11.96
CA PHE A 138 -0.57 21.46 -11.78
C PHE A 138 -1.29 20.28 -12.44
N LYS A 139 -2.14 20.53 -13.45
CA LYS A 139 -2.90 19.49 -14.16
C LYS A 139 -2.00 18.39 -14.74
N GLU A 140 -0.78 18.75 -15.15
CA GLU A 140 0.23 17.79 -15.64
C GLU A 140 0.81 16.88 -14.54
N LEU A 141 0.82 17.34 -13.28
CA LEU A 141 1.33 16.56 -12.14
C LEU A 141 0.21 15.78 -11.43
N GLU A 142 -1.04 16.14 -11.69
CA GLU A 142 -2.23 15.44 -11.20
C GLU A 142 -2.27 14.03 -11.82
N GLY A 143 -2.41 13.02 -10.96
CA GLY A 143 -2.32 11.62 -11.38
C GLY A 143 -0.89 11.08 -11.54
N VAL A 144 0.14 11.93 -11.43
CA VAL A 144 1.55 11.51 -11.59
C VAL A 144 2.31 11.65 -10.27
N VAL A 145 2.33 12.83 -9.66
CA VAL A 145 3.17 13.11 -8.48
C VAL A 145 2.45 12.90 -7.16
N ALA A 146 1.21 13.37 -7.07
CA ALA A 146 0.39 13.28 -5.88
C ALA A 146 -1.08 13.23 -6.27
N TYR A 147 -1.78 12.18 -5.86
CA TYR A 147 -3.16 12.01 -6.25
C TYR A 147 -3.90 11.04 -5.33
N MET A 148 -5.20 11.26 -5.20
CA MET A 148 -6.12 10.34 -4.53
C MET A 148 -6.63 9.33 -5.55
N HIS A 149 -6.49 8.03 -5.26
CA HIS A 149 -6.95 6.99 -6.17
C HIS A 149 -7.24 5.69 -5.44
N GLY A 150 -8.45 5.15 -5.62
CA GLY A 150 -8.84 3.90 -4.99
C GLY A 150 -9.00 3.97 -3.46
N TYR A 151 -9.35 2.82 -2.90
CA TYR A 151 -9.61 2.63 -1.47
C TYR A 151 -8.92 1.36 -1.00
N ASP A 152 -8.49 1.35 0.26
CA ASP A 152 -8.00 0.13 0.90
C ASP A 152 -9.15 -0.82 1.26
N ARG A 153 -8.81 -2.01 1.76
CA ARG A 153 -9.80 -3.04 2.16
C ARG A 153 -10.69 -2.61 3.33
N GLU A 154 -10.30 -1.59 4.09
CA GLU A 154 -11.04 -1.03 5.22
C GLU A 154 -11.83 0.23 4.82
N GLY A 155 -11.74 0.66 3.55
CA GLY A 155 -12.45 1.81 2.99
C GLY A 155 -11.70 3.14 3.07
N HIS A 156 -10.43 3.15 3.50
CA HIS A 156 -9.62 4.36 3.55
C HIS A 156 -9.26 4.83 2.14
N PRO A 157 -9.47 6.11 1.80
CA PRO A 157 -8.94 6.70 0.58
C PRO A 157 -7.42 6.56 0.51
N VAL A 158 -6.89 6.20 -0.65
CA VAL A 158 -5.45 6.02 -0.86
C VAL A 158 -4.86 7.23 -1.59
N CYS A 159 -3.86 7.84 -0.97
CA CYS A 159 -3.06 8.92 -1.56
C CYS A 159 -1.72 8.37 -2.06
N TYR A 160 -1.50 8.39 -3.37
CA TYR A 160 -0.24 8.02 -3.99
C TYR A 160 0.66 9.24 -4.12
N ASN A 161 1.96 9.04 -3.87
CA ASN A 161 2.99 10.08 -3.89
C ASN A 161 4.21 9.53 -4.63
N ALA A 162 4.49 10.00 -5.83
CA ALA A 162 5.63 9.58 -6.63
C ALA A 162 6.50 10.78 -6.99
N TYR A 163 7.69 10.84 -6.37
CA TYR A 163 8.58 11.98 -6.52
C TYR A 163 9.73 11.73 -7.51
N GLY A 164 9.73 10.59 -8.20
CA GLY A 164 10.75 10.22 -9.18
C GLY A 164 10.83 11.17 -10.38
N VAL A 165 9.72 11.83 -10.75
CA VAL A 165 9.71 12.80 -11.87
C VAL A 165 10.64 13.99 -11.64
N PHE A 166 10.94 14.31 -10.38
CA PHE A 166 11.83 15.40 -10.01
C PHE A 166 13.31 15.05 -10.16
N ARG A 167 13.63 13.83 -10.63
CA ARG A 167 14.97 13.50 -11.12
C ARG A 167 15.32 14.28 -12.38
N ASP A 168 14.32 14.65 -13.17
CA ASP A 168 14.47 15.57 -14.27
C ASP A 168 14.71 16.99 -13.74
N LYS A 169 15.84 17.59 -14.13
CA LYS A 169 16.25 18.92 -13.66
C LYS A 169 15.33 20.03 -14.14
N GLU A 170 14.81 19.93 -15.36
CA GLU A 170 13.92 20.95 -15.92
C GLU A 170 12.58 20.94 -15.16
N ILE A 171 12.04 19.73 -14.90
CA ILE A 171 10.85 19.59 -14.07
C ILE A 171 11.13 20.09 -12.65
N TYR A 172 12.27 19.74 -12.07
CA TYR A 172 12.67 20.21 -10.74
C TYR A 172 12.72 21.74 -10.67
N GLU A 173 13.44 22.40 -11.58
CA GLU A 173 13.58 23.87 -11.61
C GLU A 173 12.24 24.57 -11.89
N ARG A 174 11.36 23.94 -12.68
CA ARG A 174 10.00 24.44 -12.93
C ARG A 174 9.11 24.40 -11.68
N ILE A 175 9.32 23.45 -10.77
CA ILE A 175 8.49 23.26 -9.57
C ILE A 175 9.13 23.81 -8.28
N PHE A 176 10.45 23.83 -8.21
CA PHE A 176 11.21 24.15 -6.99
C PHE A 176 12.32 25.19 -7.22
N GLY A 177 12.43 25.75 -8.43
CA GLY A 177 13.54 26.65 -8.78
C GLY A 177 13.56 27.99 -8.03
N ASP A 178 12.46 28.37 -7.38
CA ASP A 178 12.37 29.55 -6.54
C ASP A 178 11.35 29.35 -5.40
N GLU A 179 11.32 30.29 -4.47
CA GLU A 179 10.46 30.22 -3.28
C GLU A 179 8.97 30.25 -3.62
N GLU A 180 8.57 30.99 -4.65
CA GLU A 180 7.17 31.12 -5.06
C GLU A 180 6.65 29.82 -5.69
N LYS A 181 7.45 29.17 -6.55
CA LYS A 181 7.13 27.85 -7.09
C LYS A 181 7.03 26.79 -5.99
N LEU A 182 7.95 26.83 -5.02
CA LEU A 182 7.91 25.93 -3.86
C LEU A 182 6.63 26.16 -3.04
N LYS A 183 6.27 27.41 -2.72
CA LYS A 183 5.00 27.74 -2.05
C LYS A 183 3.79 27.23 -2.83
N LYS A 184 3.78 27.42 -4.15
CA LYS A 184 2.72 26.93 -5.04
C LYS A 184 2.61 25.40 -4.99
N PHE A 185 3.74 24.69 -4.98
CA PHE A 185 3.79 23.24 -4.83
C PHE A 185 3.27 22.78 -3.46
N LEU A 186 3.68 23.46 -2.37
CA LEU A 186 3.15 23.19 -1.02
C LEU A 186 1.64 23.39 -0.96
N ARG A 187 1.13 24.44 -1.60
CA ARG A 187 -0.30 24.72 -1.73
C ARG A 187 -1.03 23.59 -2.46
N TRP A 188 -0.48 23.14 -3.58
CA TRP A 188 -1.03 21.99 -4.30
C TRP A 188 -0.98 20.68 -3.50
N ARG A 189 0.10 20.44 -2.74
CA ARG A 189 0.20 19.29 -1.83
C ARG A 189 -0.88 19.30 -0.75
N VAL A 190 -1.20 20.46 -0.20
CA VAL A 190 -2.33 20.64 0.71
C VAL A 190 -3.65 20.38 -0.01
N GLN A 191 -3.81 20.89 -1.23
CA GLN A 191 -5.01 20.65 -2.04
C GLN A 191 -5.32 19.16 -2.25
N VAL A 192 -4.31 18.37 -2.61
CA VAL A 192 -4.46 16.91 -2.78
C VAL A 192 -4.87 16.24 -1.47
N LEU A 193 -4.28 16.65 -0.34
CA LEU A 193 -4.63 16.11 0.97
C LEU A 193 -6.07 16.49 1.38
N GLU A 194 -6.47 17.74 1.18
CA GLU A 194 -7.83 18.24 1.48
C GLU A 194 -8.89 17.53 0.63
N ARG A 195 -8.60 17.21 -0.64
CA ARG A 195 -9.47 16.36 -1.47
C ARG A 195 -9.66 14.97 -0.86
N GLY A 196 -8.60 14.39 -0.29
CA GLY A 196 -8.70 13.13 0.45
C GLY A 196 -9.50 13.25 1.75
N ILE A 197 -9.35 14.37 2.47
CA ILE A 197 -10.07 14.64 3.72
C ILE A 197 -11.57 14.79 3.48
N LYS A 198 -12.00 15.39 2.36
CA LYS A 198 -13.42 15.47 1.97
C LYS A 198 -14.10 14.11 1.81
N LEU A 199 -13.33 13.03 1.63
CA LEU A 199 -13.85 11.65 1.54
C LEU A 199 -14.01 10.97 2.91
N LEU A 200 -13.58 11.61 4.00
CA LEU A 200 -13.63 11.03 5.35
C LEU A 200 -15.00 11.27 5.99
N HIS A 201 -15.43 10.30 6.81
CA HIS A 201 -16.73 10.38 7.47
C HIS A 201 -16.73 11.22 8.75
N PHE A 202 -15.57 11.30 9.41
CA PHE A 202 -15.41 11.89 10.75
C PHE A 202 -16.43 11.37 11.77
N LYS A 203 -16.71 10.06 11.81
CA LYS A 203 -17.67 9.48 12.76
C LYS A 203 -17.10 8.27 13.49
N PRO A 204 -17.56 7.93 14.71
CA PRO A 204 -17.16 6.71 15.40
C PRO A 204 -17.37 5.46 14.52
N GLY A 205 -16.38 4.58 14.48
CA GLY A 205 -16.35 3.38 13.62
C GLY A 205 -16.28 3.65 12.11
N GLY A 206 -16.22 4.92 11.68
CA GLY A 206 -16.09 5.30 10.28
C GLY A 206 -14.63 5.44 9.84
N VAL A 207 -14.47 5.58 8.52
CA VAL A 207 -13.21 5.93 7.86
C VAL A 207 -12.86 7.38 8.20
N ASN A 208 -11.84 7.55 9.04
CA ASN A 208 -11.43 8.85 9.58
C ASN A 208 -9.98 9.21 9.23
N SER A 209 -9.33 8.44 8.36
CA SER A 209 -7.93 8.62 8.00
C SER A 209 -7.68 8.15 6.57
N ILE A 210 -6.49 8.46 6.04
CA ILE A 210 -6.05 8.10 4.69
C ILE A 210 -4.87 7.12 4.72
N ILE A 211 -4.74 6.33 3.68
CA ILE A 211 -3.50 5.57 3.41
C ILE A 211 -2.59 6.44 2.55
N GLN A 212 -1.31 6.53 2.93
CA GLN A 212 -0.29 7.17 2.09
C GLN A 212 0.62 6.12 1.49
N VAL A 213 0.60 5.99 0.17
CA VAL A 213 1.58 5.22 -0.59
C VAL A 213 2.61 6.20 -1.14
N THR A 214 3.88 6.02 -0.80
CA THR A 214 4.99 6.85 -1.27
C THR A 214 5.96 6.00 -2.06
N ASP A 215 6.08 6.28 -3.35
CA ASP A 215 7.06 5.67 -4.23
C ASP A 215 8.42 6.37 -4.07
N LEU A 216 9.39 5.61 -3.60
CA LEU A 216 10.77 6.06 -3.40
C LEU A 216 11.67 5.77 -4.61
N LYS A 217 11.13 5.15 -5.67
CA LYS A 217 11.86 4.92 -6.91
C LYS A 217 12.34 6.24 -7.50
N ASP A 218 13.62 6.29 -7.83
CA ASP A 218 14.27 7.45 -8.46
C ASP A 218 14.15 8.79 -7.71
N MET A 219 13.74 8.80 -6.43
CA MET A 219 13.55 10.02 -5.66
C MET A 219 14.89 10.80 -5.48
N PRO A 220 14.96 12.08 -5.91
CA PRO A 220 16.12 12.94 -5.67
C PRO A 220 16.53 13.03 -4.20
N LYS A 221 17.81 12.77 -3.91
CA LYS A 221 18.29 12.64 -2.51
C LYS A 221 18.47 13.96 -1.77
N ARG A 222 18.94 15.02 -2.44
CA ARG A 222 19.37 16.29 -1.81
C ARG A 222 18.35 17.41 -1.95
N GLU A 223 17.83 17.55 -3.17
CA GLU A 223 16.95 18.63 -3.63
C GLU A 223 15.54 18.54 -3.04
N LEU A 224 14.93 17.34 -3.04
CA LEU A 224 13.63 17.12 -2.40
C LEU A 224 13.66 17.18 -0.88
N ARG A 225 14.83 17.18 -0.23
CA ARG A 225 14.92 17.14 1.24
C ARG A 225 14.36 18.41 1.87
N VAL A 226 14.56 19.58 1.25
CA VAL A 226 14.06 20.85 1.75
C VAL A 226 12.54 20.93 1.62
N ALA A 227 12.01 20.67 0.42
CA ALA A 227 10.58 20.62 0.16
C ALA A 227 9.89 19.55 1.04
N SER A 228 10.47 18.35 1.14
CA SER A 228 9.92 17.26 1.96
C SER A 228 9.90 17.61 3.45
N ASN A 229 10.91 18.30 3.97
CA ASN A 229 10.93 18.74 5.37
C ASN A 229 9.84 19.79 5.65
N GLN A 230 9.66 20.75 4.74
CA GLN A 230 8.59 21.76 4.88
C GLN A 230 7.20 21.13 4.79
N ILE A 231 6.98 20.22 3.85
CA ILE A 231 5.75 19.44 3.73
C ILE A 231 5.48 18.63 5.00
N LEU A 232 6.52 17.96 5.51
CA LEU A 232 6.40 17.14 6.72
C LEU A 232 6.02 18.00 7.93
N SER A 233 6.69 19.15 8.13
CA SER A 233 6.37 20.07 9.22
C SER A 233 4.94 20.59 9.09
N LEU A 234 4.56 21.06 7.89
CA LEU A 234 3.22 21.58 7.62
C LEU A 234 2.15 20.53 7.93
N PHE A 235 2.35 19.28 7.52
CA PHE A 235 1.40 18.20 7.77
C PHE A 235 1.37 17.74 9.23
N GLN A 236 2.52 17.72 9.92
CA GLN A 236 2.57 17.37 11.34
C GLN A 236 1.86 18.39 12.23
N ASP A 237 1.95 19.67 11.87
CA ASP A 237 1.37 20.75 12.68
C ASP A 237 -0.13 20.95 12.41
N ASN A 238 -0.59 20.68 11.18
CA ASN A 238 -1.95 21.05 10.74
C ASN A 238 -2.87 19.86 10.41
N TYR A 239 -2.35 18.63 10.31
CA TYR A 239 -3.14 17.45 9.94
C TYR A 239 -2.92 16.28 10.92
N PRO A 240 -3.20 16.48 12.23
CA PRO A 240 -2.94 15.47 13.24
C PRO A 240 -3.76 14.20 13.02
N GLU A 241 -3.11 13.04 13.18
CA GLU A 241 -3.76 11.72 13.14
C GLU A 241 -4.65 11.50 11.90
N MET A 242 -4.20 12.00 10.74
CA MET A 242 -4.89 11.81 9.45
C MET A 242 -4.42 10.60 8.66
N VAL A 243 -3.33 9.96 9.05
CA VAL A 243 -2.76 8.82 8.32
C VAL A 243 -3.01 7.53 9.09
N ALA A 244 -3.72 6.57 8.46
CA ALA A 244 -3.90 5.20 8.94
C ALA A 244 -2.59 4.42 8.82
N ARG A 245 -2.01 4.40 7.60
CA ARG A 245 -0.75 3.73 7.30
C ARG A 245 0.05 4.53 6.28
N LYS A 246 1.38 4.48 6.42
CA LYS A 246 2.34 5.08 5.50
C LYS A 246 3.19 3.98 4.88
N ILE A 247 2.88 3.66 3.62
CA ILE A 247 3.48 2.57 2.85
C ILE A 247 4.53 3.17 1.91
N PHE A 248 5.79 2.89 2.17
CA PHE A 248 6.90 3.25 1.28
C PHE A 248 7.15 2.09 0.32
N ILE A 249 7.02 2.33 -0.98
CA ILE A 249 7.25 1.33 -2.03
C ILE A 249 8.53 1.66 -2.81
N ASN A 250 9.09 0.65 -3.47
CA ASN A 250 10.39 0.73 -4.14
C ASN A 250 11.48 1.33 -3.25
N ALA A 251 11.46 1.01 -1.95
CA ALA A 251 12.43 1.53 -1.01
C ALA A 251 13.84 1.03 -1.38
N PRO A 252 14.80 1.94 -1.62
CA PRO A 252 16.19 1.55 -1.87
C PRO A 252 16.75 0.76 -0.68
N TRP A 253 17.72 -0.12 -0.92
CA TRP A 253 18.29 -0.98 0.11
C TRP A 253 18.77 -0.21 1.36
N TYR A 254 19.29 1.01 1.18
CA TYR A 254 19.78 1.86 2.27
C TYR A 254 18.66 2.52 3.09
N PHE A 255 17.41 2.60 2.59
CA PHE A 255 16.31 3.23 3.31
C PHE A 255 15.99 2.50 4.61
N SER A 256 16.13 1.18 4.63
CA SER A 256 15.97 0.38 5.85
C SER A 256 17.04 0.74 6.90
N LEU A 257 18.26 1.07 6.47
CA LEU A 257 19.33 1.55 7.37
C LEU A 257 19.01 2.93 7.93
N LEU A 258 18.56 3.87 7.08
CA LEU A 258 18.11 5.20 7.50
C LEU A 258 16.96 5.11 8.50
N TYR A 259 15.94 4.29 8.19
CA TYR A 259 14.81 4.07 9.10
C TYR A 259 15.28 3.50 10.44
N SER A 260 16.19 2.52 10.44
CA SER A 260 16.73 1.98 11.69
C SER A 260 17.43 3.05 12.55
N MET A 261 18.16 3.98 11.94
CA MET A 261 18.87 5.05 12.66
C MET A 261 17.93 6.09 13.28
N PHE A 262 16.87 6.49 12.56
CA PHE A 262 15.94 7.52 13.05
C PHE A 262 14.74 6.96 13.82
N SER A 263 14.45 5.66 13.68
CA SER A 263 13.31 5.05 14.35
C SER A 263 13.32 5.25 15.87
N PRO A 264 14.43 5.22 16.63
CA PRO A 264 14.40 5.46 18.08
C PRO A 264 13.73 6.79 18.49
N PHE A 265 13.76 7.79 17.61
CA PHE A 265 13.16 9.11 17.83
C PHE A 265 11.68 9.19 17.43
N LEU A 266 11.12 8.15 16.80
CA LEU A 266 9.71 8.07 16.44
C LEU A 266 8.89 7.45 17.57
N THR A 267 7.70 8.00 17.81
CA THR A 267 6.73 7.41 18.75
C THR A 267 6.32 6.01 18.28
N GLN A 268 5.92 5.13 19.22
CA GLN A 268 5.44 3.79 18.88
C GLN A 268 4.23 3.83 17.93
N ARG A 269 3.33 4.81 18.14
CA ARG A 269 2.19 5.09 17.27
C ARG A 269 2.66 5.35 15.82
N THR A 270 3.62 6.25 15.61
CA THR A 270 4.16 6.53 14.27
C THR A 270 4.84 5.32 13.64
N LYS A 271 5.68 4.59 14.40
CA LYS A 271 6.35 3.36 13.91
C LYS A 271 5.36 2.32 13.42
N SER A 272 4.28 2.12 14.16
CA SER A 272 3.28 1.09 13.86
C SER A 272 2.49 1.35 12.57
N LYS A 273 2.46 2.61 12.11
CA LYS A 273 1.83 3.03 10.85
C LYS A 273 2.74 2.80 9.63
N PHE A 274 4.05 2.61 9.82
CA PHE A 274 5.01 2.55 8.71
C PHE A 274 5.11 1.14 8.15
N VAL A 275 5.02 1.04 6.83
CA VAL A 275 5.25 -0.19 6.06
C VAL A 275 6.29 0.13 5.00
N ILE A 276 7.34 -0.70 4.90
CA ILE A 276 8.44 -0.48 3.95
C ILE A 276 8.50 -1.70 3.03
N SER A 277 8.28 -1.47 1.73
CA SER A 277 8.46 -2.46 0.66
C SER A 277 9.74 -2.16 -0.10
N LYS A 278 10.59 -3.18 -0.21
CA LYS A 278 11.73 -3.17 -1.13
C LYS A 278 11.23 -3.16 -2.59
N GLU A 279 12.09 -2.72 -3.49
CA GLU A 279 11.89 -2.89 -4.93
C GLU A 279 11.64 -4.37 -5.28
N GLY A 280 10.70 -4.62 -6.19
CA GLY A 280 10.24 -5.95 -6.59
C GLY A 280 9.15 -6.59 -5.71
N ASN A 281 8.92 -6.08 -4.49
CA ASN A 281 7.91 -6.61 -3.56
C ASN A 281 6.66 -5.71 -3.44
N VAL A 282 6.51 -4.73 -4.35
CA VAL A 282 5.47 -3.70 -4.27
C VAL A 282 4.07 -4.31 -4.25
N ALA A 283 3.73 -5.13 -5.25
CA ALA A 283 2.41 -5.78 -5.33
C ALA A 283 2.14 -6.65 -4.10
N GLU A 284 3.09 -7.49 -3.66
CA GLU A 284 2.93 -8.32 -2.45
C GLU A 284 2.68 -7.48 -1.20
N THR A 285 3.29 -6.29 -1.10
CA THR A 285 3.06 -5.41 0.03
C THR A 285 1.70 -4.72 -0.06
N LEU A 286 1.34 -4.18 -1.22
CA LEU A 286 0.09 -3.44 -1.40
C LEU A 286 -1.13 -4.35 -1.27
N TYR A 287 -1.08 -5.60 -1.76
CA TYR A 287 -2.21 -6.55 -1.72
C TYR A 287 -2.65 -6.88 -0.29
N LYS A 288 -1.76 -6.71 0.70
CA LYS A 288 -2.09 -6.87 2.13
C LYS A 288 -3.09 -5.84 2.64
N PHE A 289 -3.19 -4.68 1.97
CA PHE A 289 -3.97 -3.53 2.43
C PHE A 289 -5.01 -3.09 1.41
N ILE A 290 -4.70 -3.16 0.11
CA ILE A 290 -5.51 -2.65 -0.99
C ILE A 290 -5.84 -3.83 -1.92
N ARG A 291 -7.07 -3.87 -2.45
CA ARG A 291 -7.44 -4.92 -3.43
C ARG A 291 -6.74 -4.67 -4.77
N PRO A 292 -6.37 -5.71 -5.54
CA PRO A 292 -5.65 -5.55 -6.81
C PRO A 292 -6.34 -4.61 -7.81
N GLU A 293 -7.67 -4.65 -7.90
CA GLU A 293 -8.50 -3.81 -8.77
C GLU A 293 -8.58 -2.35 -8.36
N ASP A 294 -8.15 -2.01 -7.14
CA ASP A 294 -8.05 -0.64 -6.62
C ASP A 294 -6.59 -0.11 -6.65
N ILE A 295 -5.62 -0.94 -7.02
CA ILE A 295 -4.20 -0.56 -7.16
C ILE A 295 -3.92 -0.17 -8.62
N PRO A 296 -3.26 0.97 -8.88
CA PRO A 296 -2.80 1.34 -10.22
C PRO A 296 -1.92 0.26 -10.87
N VAL A 297 -2.07 0.04 -12.18
CA VAL A 297 -1.30 -0.96 -12.93
C VAL A 297 0.22 -0.81 -12.79
N GLN A 298 0.73 0.42 -12.75
CA GLN A 298 2.16 0.72 -12.55
C GLN A 298 2.73 0.20 -11.21
N TYR A 299 1.87 -0.12 -10.23
CA TYR A 299 2.24 -0.69 -8.93
C TYR A 299 1.89 -2.18 -8.81
N GLY A 300 1.61 -2.85 -9.94
CA GLY A 300 1.27 -4.27 -10.01
C GLY A 300 -0.18 -4.56 -9.63
N GLY A 301 -1.07 -3.59 -9.79
CA GLY A 301 -2.52 -3.77 -9.68
C GLY A 301 -3.21 -3.96 -11.03
N LEU A 302 -4.53 -3.88 -11.03
CA LEU A 302 -5.39 -4.05 -12.21
C LEU A 302 -6.16 -2.76 -12.56
N ASN A 303 -5.98 -1.68 -11.83
CA ASN A 303 -6.71 -0.44 -12.05
C ASN A 303 -6.04 0.41 -13.15
N ARG A 304 -6.74 0.60 -14.27
CA ARG A 304 -6.28 1.45 -15.37
C ARG A 304 -6.98 2.81 -15.36
N PRO A 305 -6.33 3.89 -15.82
CA PRO A 305 -6.96 5.21 -15.94
C PRO A 305 -8.28 5.19 -16.75
N THR A 306 -8.37 4.34 -17.77
CA THR A 306 -9.55 4.16 -18.62
C THR A 306 -10.73 3.48 -17.92
N ASP A 307 -10.49 2.74 -16.83
CA ASP A 307 -11.53 1.99 -16.14
C ASP A 307 -12.49 2.93 -15.38
N MET A 308 -12.05 4.14 -15.04
CA MET A 308 -12.85 5.13 -14.30
C MET A 308 -14.13 5.57 -15.05
N GLN A 309 -14.19 5.37 -16.37
CA GLN A 309 -15.36 5.71 -17.20
C GLN A 309 -16.41 4.58 -17.28
N ASN A 310 -16.06 3.36 -16.86
CA ASN A 310 -16.87 2.15 -17.10
C ASN A 310 -17.64 1.64 -15.86
N GLY A 311 -17.77 2.49 -14.83
CA GLY A 311 -18.39 2.13 -13.55
C GLY A 311 -17.38 1.54 -12.54
N PRO A 312 -17.86 0.98 -11.41
CA PRO A 312 -16.97 0.47 -10.37
C PRO A 312 -16.10 -0.69 -10.88
N PRO A 313 -14.83 -0.81 -10.42
CA PRO A 313 -13.95 -1.89 -10.83
C PRO A 313 -14.56 -3.25 -10.51
N LYS A 314 -14.45 -4.19 -11.46
CA LYS A 314 -14.81 -5.59 -11.18
C LYS A 314 -13.82 -6.21 -10.20
N LEU A 315 -14.37 -6.96 -9.24
CA LEU A 315 -13.59 -7.69 -8.25
C LEU A 315 -12.60 -8.64 -8.91
N ALA A 316 -11.36 -8.64 -8.44
CA ALA A 316 -10.33 -9.55 -8.90
C ALA A 316 -10.20 -10.78 -7.98
N SER A 317 -9.78 -11.88 -8.56
CA SER A 317 -9.36 -13.08 -7.83
C SER A 317 -7.86 -13.05 -7.62
N GLU A 318 -7.43 -13.21 -6.37
CA GLU A 318 -6.02 -13.27 -5.97
C GLU A 318 -5.53 -14.71 -5.91
N PHE A 319 -4.28 -14.94 -6.34
CA PHE A 319 -3.60 -16.22 -6.19
C PHE A 319 -2.10 -16.02 -5.96
N THR A 320 -1.41 -17.10 -5.62
CA THR A 320 0.04 -17.10 -5.45
C THR A 320 0.65 -18.16 -6.36
N VAL A 321 1.76 -17.82 -6.99
CA VAL A 321 2.57 -18.76 -7.77
C VAL A 321 3.86 -19.01 -7.00
N LYS A 322 4.11 -20.24 -6.56
CA LYS A 322 5.36 -20.56 -5.86
C LYS A 322 6.52 -20.55 -6.86
N GLY A 323 7.74 -20.48 -6.34
CA GLY A 323 8.92 -20.71 -7.18
C GLY A 323 8.97 -22.17 -7.63
N GLY A 324 9.29 -22.41 -8.90
CA GLY A 324 9.32 -23.76 -9.48
C GLY A 324 7.95 -24.29 -9.91
N GLU A 325 6.91 -23.44 -9.92
CA GLU A 325 5.53 -23.84 -10.19
C GLU A 325 4.97 -23.16 -11.43
N LYS A 326 4.13 -23.90 -12.16
CA LYS A 326 3.24 -23.39 -13.20
C LYS A 326 1.80 -23.46 -12.70
N VAL A 327 1.09 -22.34 -12.76
CA VAL A 327 -0.32 -22.24 -12.39
C VAL A 327 -1.16 -21.99 -13.63
N ASN A 328 -2.20 -22.80 -13.80
CA ASN A 328 -3.15 -22.69 -14.91
C ASN A 328 -4.52 -22.26 -14.38
N ILE A 329 -5.00 -21.10 -14.82
CA ILE A 329 -6.33 -20.59 -14.51
C ILE A 329 -7.27 -21.02 -15.64
N GLN A 330 -8.35 -21.71 -15.32
CA GLN A 330 -9.33 -22.18 -16.30
C GLN A 330 -10.62 -21.37 -16.19
N ILE A 331 -11.03 -20.76 -17.31
CA ILE A 331 -12.32 -20.10 -17.46
C ILE A 331 -13.18 -21.04 -18.30
N GLU A 332 -14.07 -21.76 -17.62
CA GLU A 332 -14.93 -22.79 -18.21
C GLU A 332 -16.28 -22.24 -18.68
N GLY A 333 -17.05 -23.07 -19.37
CA GLY A 333 -18.42 -22.75 -19.78
C GLY A 333 -18.52 -21.66 -20.84
N ILE A 334 -17.50 -21.52 -21.70
CA ILE A 334 -17.52 -20.56 -22.80
C ILE A 334 -18.36 -21.15 -23.92
N GLU A 335 -19.40 -20.43 -24.35
CA GLU A 335 -20.25 -20.78 -25.49
C GLU A 335 -19.64 -20.27 -26.82
N GLY A 336 -20.02 -20.90 -27.93
CA GLY A 336 -19.66 -20.40 -29.25
C GLY A 336 -20.23 -18.99 -29.49
N GLY A 337 -19.42 -18.11 -30.08
CA GLY A 337 -19.74 -16.70 -30.28
C GLY A 337 -19.52 -15.80 -29.06
N ALA A 338 -19.17 -16.35 -27.89
CA ALA A 338 -18.89 -15.53 -26.71
C ALA A 338 -17.52 -14.83 -26.80
N THR A 339 -17.47 -13.58 -26.36
CA THR A 339 -16.24 -12.81 -26.19
C THR A 339 -15.80 -12.84 -24.74
N ILE A 340 -14.58 -13.29 -24.51
CA ILE A 340 -13.91 -13.29 -23.21
C ILE A 340 -12.95 -12.11 -23.18
N THR A 341 -13.06 -11.26 -22.17
CA THR A 341 -12.10 -10.20 -21.88
C THR A 341 -11.52 -10.46 -20.51
N TRP A 342 -10.21 -10.45 -20.37
CA TRP A 342 -9.56 -10.68 -19.09
C TRP A 342 -8.44 -9.69 -18.82
N ASP A 343 -8.18 -9.52 -17.53
CA ASP A 343 -7.02 -8.85 -17.01
C ASP A 343 -6.25 -9.82 -16.11
N ILE A 344 -4.93 -9.82 -16.22
CA ILE A 344 -4.06 -10.59 -15.33
C ILE A 344 -2.78 -9.82 -15.05
N VAL A 345 -2.33 -9.90 -13.80
CA VAL A 345 -1.05 -9.35 -13.35
C VAL A 345 -0.45 -10.28 -12.32
N VAL A 346 0.87 -10.43 -12.31
CA VAL A 346 1.58 -10.99 -11.15
C VAL A 346 2.77 -10.11 -10.79
N GLY A 347 3.00 -9.98 -9.48
CA GLY A 347 3.90 -9.02 -8.90
C GLY A 347 5.35 -9.17 -9.40
N GLY A 348 5.86 -8.10 -10.01
CA GLY A 348 7.25 -7.97 -10.46
C GLY A 348 7.63 -9.04 -11.48
N TRP A 349 6.82 -9.22 -12.53
CA TRP A 349 6.91 -10.32 -13.48
C TRP A 349 8.31 -10.61 -14.03
N ASP A 350 8.73 -11.86 -13.96
CA ASP A 350 9.97 -12.33 -14.57
C ASP A 350 9.74 -13.82 -14.71
N LEU A 351 8.79 -14.13 -15.58
CA LEU A 351 8.19 -15.45 -15.73
C LEU A 351 7.57 -15.56 -17.13
N GLU A 352 7.19 -16.77 -17.52
CA GLU A 352 6.50 -17.01 -18.78
C GLU A 352 4.99 -16.97 -18.59
N TYR A 353 4.30 -16.33 -19.54
CA TYR A 353 2.84 -16.29 -19.59
C TYR A 353 2.34 -16.72 -20.97
N SER A 354 1.22 -17.44 -21.00
CA SER A 354 0.49 -17.77 -22.22
C SER A 354 -1.02 -17.81 -21.99
N ALA A 355 -1.78 -17.72 -23.06
CA ALA A 355 -3.22 -17.92 -23.06
C ALA A 355 -3.62 -18.86 -24.20
N GLU A 356 -4.41 -19.88 -23.89
CA GLU A 356 -4.85 -20.90 -24.84
C GLU A 356 -6.34 -21.15 -24.72
N PHE A 357 -7.03 -21.29 -25.84
CA PHE A 357 -8.42 -21.71 -25.87
C PHE A 357 -8.48 -23.18 -26.26
N VAL A 358 -9.16 -23.98 -25.44
CA VAL A 358 -9.35 -25.42 -25.65
C VAL A 358 -10.82 -25.65 -25.99
N PRO A 359 -11.15 -25.96 -27.25
CA PRO A 359 -12.51 -26.33 -27.64
C PRO A 359 -13.01 -27.58 -26.92
N SER A 360 -14.32 -27.67 -26.69
CA SER A 360 -14.98 -28.85 -26.11
C SER A 360 -15.21 -29.97 -27.13
N ALA A 361 -15.21 -29.67 -28.42
CA ALA A 361 -15.43 -30.66 -29.47
C ALA A 361 -14.23 -31.62 -29.57
N GLU A 362 -14.51 -32.93 -29.58
CA GLU A 362 -13.47 -33.94 -29.77
C GLU A 362 -12.79 -33.79 -31.14
N GLY A 363 -11.46 -33.80 -31.15
CA GLY A 363 -10.65 -33.64 -32.36
C GLY A 363 -10.33 -32.20 -32.76
N SER A 364 -10.90 -31.19 -32.09
CA SER A 364 -10.53 -29.79 -32.28
C SER A 364 -9.14 -29.49 -31.70
N TYR A 365 -8.39 -28.60 -32.37
CA TYR A 365 -7.05 -28.19 -31.92
C TYR A 365 -7.12 -27.06 -30.89
N THR A 366 -6.24 -27.10 -29.89
CA THR A 366 -6.02 -25.98 -28.97
C THR A 366 -5.54 -24.75 -29.76
N ILE A 367 -6.18 -23.62 -29.50
CA ILE A 367 -5.88 -22.34 -30.15
C ILE A 367 -4.96 -21.54 -29.21
N ALA A 368 -3.75 -21.23 -29.66
CA ALA A 368 -2.86 -20.30 -28.96
C ALA A 368 -3.37 -18.86 -29.11
N VAL A 369 -4.11 -18.39 -28.11
CA VAL A 369 -4.67 -17.02 -28.07
C VAL A 369 -3.56 -16.00 -27.82
N GLU A 370 -2.65 -16.32 -26.90
CA GLU A 370 -1.39 -15.60 -26.69
C GLU A 370 -0.26 -16.63 -26.57
N LYS A 371 0.71 -16.53 -27.47
CA LYS A 371 1.88 -17.42 -27.47
C LYS A 371 2.67 -17.23 -26.17
N ALA A 372 3.22 -18.33 -25.66
CA ALA A 372 4.13 -18.30 -24.53
C ALA A 372 5.26 -17.29 -24.76
N ARG A 373 5.41 -16.36 -23.80
CA ARG A 373 6.47 -15.35 -23.82
C ARG A 373 6.93 -15.02 -22.41
N GLN A 374 8.20 -14.65 -22.29
CA GLN A 374 8.73 -14.06 -21.06
C GLN A 374 8.12 -12.67 -20.87
N VAL A 375 7.60 -12.42 -19.67
CA VAL A 375 7.03 -11.14 -19.26
C VAL A 375 8.03 -10.40 -18.38
N ALA A 376 8.27 -9.13 -18.68
CA ALA A 376 9.33 -8.35 -18.06
C ALA A 376 8.95 -7.81 -16.66
N PRO A 377 9.93 -7.49 -15.78
CA PRO A 377 9.68 -6.99 -14.41
C PRO A 377 8.87 -5.72 -14.31
N SER A 378 8.97 -4.88 -15.33
CA SER A 378 8.30 -3.60 -15.42
C SER A 378 7.01 -3.65 -16.23
N GLU A 379 6.63 -4.82 -16.76
CA GLU A 379 5.43 -4.93 -17.58
C GLU A 379 4.18 -4.82 -16.70
N GLU A 380 3.22 -4.02 -17.17
CA GLU A 380 1.96 -3.79 -16.49
C GLU A 380 0.99 -4.98 -16.68
N ALA A 381 -0.19 -4.87 -16.05
CA ALA A 381 -1.25 -5.87 -16.18
C ALA A 381 -1.65 -6.09 -17.65
N ILE A 382 -1.60 -7.35 -18.10
CA ILE A 382 -2.06 -7.75 -19.42
C ILE A 382 -3.58 -7.58 -19.48
N HIS A 383 -4.05 -6.90 -20.53
CA HIS A 383 -5.46 -6.82 -20.91
C HIS A 383 -5.61 -7.47 -22.29
N ASN A 384 -6.48 -8.46 -22.42
CA ASN A 384 -6.68 -9.11 -23.71
C ASN A 384 -8.12 -9.59 -23.87
N SER A 385 -8.50 -9.89 -25.11
CA SER A 385 -9.82 -10.42 -25.43
C SER A 385 -9.77 -11.46 -26.55
N PHE A 386 -10.67 -12.43 -26.49
CA PHE A 386 -10.81 -13.49 -27.47
C PHE A 386 -12.29 -13.78 -27.71
N THR A 387 -12.69 -13.92 -28.97
CA THR A 387 -14.05 -14.34 -29.32
C THR A 387 -14.01 -15.76 -29.83
N SER A 388 -14.63 -16.68 -29.08
CA SER A 388 -14.67 -18.07 -29.46
C SER A 388 -15.67 -18.30 -30.60
N ARG A 389 -15.38 -19.24 -31.50
CA ARG A 389 -16.32 -19.72 -32.52
C ARG A 389 -17.14 -20.91 -32.04
N GLU A 390 -16.66 -21.63 -31.03
CA GLU A 390 -17.24 -22.87 -30.53
C GLU A 390 -17.22 -22.92 -28.99
N ALA A 391 -17.90 -23.90 -28.40
CA ALA A 391 -17.88 -24.07 -26.95
C ALA A 391 -16.51 -24.58 -26.48
N GLY A 392 -16.06 -24.16 -25.29
CA GLY A 392 -14.76 -24.55 -24.76
C GLY A 392 -14.39 -23.88 -23.44
N LYS A 393 -13.08 -23.81 -23.20
CA LYS A 393 -12.49 -23.12 -22.03
C LYS A 393 -11.25 -22.32 -22.41
N LEU A 394 -11.02 -21.20 -21.72
CA LEU A 394 -9.80 -20.42 -21.82
C LEU A 394 -8.86 -20.79 -20.67
N VAL A 395 -7.60 -21.05 -20.97
CA VAL A 395 -6.55 -21.41 -20.02
C VAL A 395 -5.49 -20.32 -20.02
N LEU A 396 -5.34 -19.63 -18.89
CA LEU A 396 -4.24 -18.69 -18.68
C LEU A 396 -3.14 -19.42 -17.91
N SER A 397 -1.94 -19.50 -18.49
CA SER A 397 -0.79 -20.17 -17.89
C SER A 397 0.20 -19.15 -17.36
N VAL A 398 0.56 -19.27 -16.08
CA VAL A 398 1.62 -18.48 -15.45
C VAL A 398 2.71 -19.44 -14.97
N ASP A 399 3.86 -19.42 -15.65
CA ASP A 399 4.96 -20.34 -15.41
C ASP A 399 6.14 -19.65 -14.71
N ASN A 400 6.24 -19.88 -13.39
CA ASN A 400 7.30 -19.37 -12.53
C ASN A 400 8.37 -20.46 -12.25
N SER A 401 8.50 -21.44 -13.14
CA SER A 401 9.43 -22.57 -12.96
C SER A 401 10.90 -22.13 -12.95
N ALA A 402 11.22 -21.02 -13.61
CA ALA A 402 12.56 -20.44 -13.64
C ALA A 402 12.95 -19.69 -12.34
N SER A 403 12.00 -19.39 -11.46
CA SER A 403 12.25 -18.65 -10.21
C SER A 403 12.14 -19.53 -8.99
N ARG A 404 12.87 -19.18 -7.92
CA ARG A 404 12.67 -19.77 -6.58
C ARG A 404 11.78 -18.91 -5.68
N ARG A 405 11.42 -17.70 -6.12
CA ARG A 405 10.64 -16.77 -5.32
C ARG A 405 9.15 -16.97 -5.60
N LYS A 406 8.36 -16.98 -4.53
CA LYS A 406 6.89 -16.87 -4.65
C LYS A 406 6.52 -15.49 -5.20
N LYS A 407 5.41 -15.41 -5.91
CA LYS A 407 4.84 -14.17 -6.42
C LYS A 407 3.34 -14.12 -6.17
N VAL A 408 2.81 -12.94 -5.83
CA VAL A 408 1.36 -12.71 -5.75
C VAL A 408 0.83 -12.37 -7.12
N ALA A 409 -0.42 -12.74 -7.39
CA ALA A 409 -1.06 -12.58 -8.67
C ALA A 409 -2.52 -12.20 -8.50
N ALA A 410 -3.07 -11.53 -9.50
CA ALA A 410 -4.48 -11.22 -9.57
C ALA A 410 -4.98 -11.34 -11.00
N TYR A 411 -6.22 -11.80 -11.16
CA TYR A 411 -6.90 -11.81 -12.44
C TYR A 411 -8.38 -11.48 -12.29
N ARG A 412 -8.99 -10.95 -13.35
CA ARG A 412 -10.44 -10.80 -13.48
C ARG A 412 -10.83 -11.05 -14.93
N TYR A 413 -12.06 -11.46 -15.17
CA TYR A 413 -12.54 -11.71 -16.53
C TYR A 413 -14.03 -11.41 -16.67
N ILE A 414 -14.46 -11.27 -17.92
CA ILE A 414 -15.84 -11.07 -18.33
C ILE A 414 -16.08 -11.97 -19.53
N VAL A 415 -17.14 -12.76 -19.48
CA VAL A 415 -17.65 -13.49 -20.65
C VAL A 415 -18.92 -12.78 -21.11
N ARG A 416 -18.89 -12.21 -22.31
CA ARG A 416 -20.05 -11.60 -22.96
C ARG A 416 -20.57 -12.57 -24.00
N LYS A 417 -21.83 -13.01 -23.85
CA LYS A 417 -22.50 -13.82 -24.85
C LYS A 417 -22.71 -13.01 -26.13
N SER A 418 -22.73 -13.70 -27.27
CA SER A 418 -23.07 -13.07 -28.53
C SER A 418 -24.49 -12.53 -28.46
N THR A 419 -24.69 -11.22 -28.58
CA THR A 419 -25.99 -10.63 -28.90
C THR A 419 -26.26 -10.85 -30.37
N VAL A 420 -26.67 -12.06 -30.73
CA VAL A 420 -27.36 -12.29 -32.01
C VAL A 420 -28.83 -12.04 -31.73
N VAL A 421 -29.33 -10.89 -32.21
CA VAL A 421 -30.76 -10.64 -32.45
C VAL A 421 -31.14 -11.35 -33.74
#